data_AF-A0A2A5CNZ5-F1
#
_entry.id   AF-A0A2A5CNZ5-F1
#
_cell.length_a   1.000
_cell.length_b   1.000
_cell.length_c   1.000
_cell.angle_alpha   90.00
_cell.angle_beta   90.00
_cell.angle_gamma   90.00
#
_symmetry.space_group_name_H-M   'P 1'
#
loop_
_entity.id
_entity.type
_entity.pdbx_description
1 polymer ?
#
loop_
_entity_poly.entity_id
_entity_poly.type
_entity_poly.pdbx_seq_one_letter_code
_entity_poly.pdbx_strand_id
1 'polypeptide(L)'
;MNVATLEGKELDYWMYKHACEVLENNGTKEEFESGYADGRFHFCEDKALLPDLLETYTINLQRLAGEWLASTSGHSYYADSPLVAANRLVIALRFGSNVEE
;
A
#
# COMPACT_ATOMS: atom_id res chain seq x y z
N MET A 1 0.53 8.78 -11.73
CA MET A 1 -0.74 8.44 -11.05
C MET A 1 -0.69 8.97 -9.62
N ASN A 2 -1.78 9.54 -9.11
CA ASN A 2 -1.83 10.05 -7.74
C ASN A 2 -2.04 8.87 -6.78
N VAL A 3 -1.20 8.73 -5.76
CA VAL A 3 -1.31 7.63 -4.79
C VAL A 3 -2.66 7.63 -4.06
N ALA A 4 -3.28 8.79 -3.88
CA ALA A 4 -4.58 8.92 -3.23
C ALA A 4 -5.72 8.24 -4.01
N THR A 5 -5.54 7.95 -5.29
CA THR A 5 -6.56 7.31 -6.14
C THR A 5 -6.26 5.84 -6.43
N LEU A 6 -5.13 5.30 -5.97
CA LEU A 6 -4.78 3.89 -6.21
C LEU A 6 -5.68 2.96 -5.40
N GLU A 7 -6.20 1.92 -6.05
CA GLU A 7 -7.08 0.91 -5.45
C GLU A 7 -6.84 -0.48 -6.05
N GLY A 8 -7.30 -1.50 -5.35
CA GLY A 8 -7.27 -2.90 -5.80
C GLY A 8 -5.90 -3.31 -6.34
N LYS A 9 -5.92 -3.93 -7.52
CA LYS A 9 -4.72 -4.48 -8.19
C LYS A 9 -3.62 -3.45 -8.43
N GLU A 10 -3.95 -2.20 -8.75
CA GLU A 10 -2.94 -1.17 -8.98
C GLU A 10 -2.22 -0.81 -7.69
N LEU A 11 -2.95 -0.67 -6.59
CA LEU A 11 -2.35 -0.43 -5.27
C LEU A 11 -1.50 -1.63 -4.82
N ASP A 12 -2.00 -2.85 -5.08
CA ASP A 12 -1.28 -4.09 -4.81
C ASP A 12 0.03 -4.19 -5.62
N TYR A 13 0.04 -3.74 -6.87
CA TYR A 13 1.25 -3.70 -7.70
C TYR A 13 2.31 -2.78 -7.09
N TRP A 14 1.92 -1.59 -6.64
CA TRP A 14 2.86 -0.66 -6.00
C TRP A 14 3.38 -1.21 -4.67
N MET A 15 2.54 -1.92 -3.90
CA MET A 15 2.98 -2.62 -2.69
C MET A 15 3.94 -3.77 -3.00
N TYR A 16 3.70 -4.51 -4.09
CA TYR A 16 4.63 -5.52 -4.59
C TYR A 16 5.99 -4.89 -4.95
N LYS A 17 5.99 -3.78 -5.72
CA LYS A 17 7.23 -3.06 -6.08
C LYS A 17 8.00 -2.61 -4.86
N HIS A 18 7.30 -2.04 -3.87
CA HIS A 18 7.90 -1.68 -2.58
C HIS A 18 8.51 -2.90 -1.86
N ALA A 19 7.77 -4.00 -1.76
CA ALA A 19 8.26 -5.22 -1.11
C ALA A 19 9.50 -5.79 -1.82
N CYS A 20 9.54 -5.76 -3.15
CA CYS A 20 10.71 -6.16 -3.91
C CYS A 20 11.93 -5.29 -3.62
N GLU A 21 11.78 -3.96 -3.54
CA GLU A 21 12.88 -3.06 -3.19
C GLU A 21 13.43 -3.31 -1.78
N VAL A 22 12.54 -3.54 -0.80
CA VAL A 22 12.94 -3.90 0.57
C VAL A 22 13.74 -5.21 0.62
N LEU A 23 13.43 -6.14 -0.28
CA LEU A 23 14.12 -7.43 -0.41
C LEU A 23 15.33 -7.38 -1.36
N GLU A 24 15.74 -6.20 -1.81
CA GLU A 24 16.82 -6.01 -2.80
C GLU A 24 16.63 -6.85 -4.08
N ASN A 25 15.37 -7.04 -4.49
CA ASN A 25 14.97 -7.83 -5.63
C ASN A 25 14.37 -6.95 -6.75
N ASN A 26 14.56 -7.36 -8.00
CA ASN A 26 14.06 -6.66 -9.19
C ASN A 26 12.78 -7.31 -9.72
N GLY A 27 11.75 -7.40 -8.88
CA GLY A 27 10.46 -7.98 -9.26
C GLY A 27 9.88 -7.31 -10.50
N THR A 28 9.40 -8.12 -11.44
CA THR A 28 8.86 -7.64 -12.73
C THR A 28 7.34 -7.51 -12.72
N LYS A 29 6.79 -6.80 -13.72
CA LYS A 29 5.33 -6.69 -13.88
C LYS A 29 4.75 -8.07 -14.23
N GLU A 30 5.43 -8.85 -15.04
CA GLU A 30 5.01 -10.19 -15.45
C GLU A 30 4.93 -11.16 -14.25
N GLU A 31 5.90 -11.09 -13.33
CA GLU A 31 5.90 -11.88 -12.10
C GLU A 31 4.75 -11.51 -11.18
N PHE A 32 4.49 -10.22 -11.02
CA PHE A 32 3.32 -9.74 -10.29
C PHE A 32 2.03 -10.23 -10.93
N GLU A 33 1.85 -10.03 -12.23
CA GLU A 33 0.65 -10.41 -12.97
C GLU A 33 0.35 -11.91 -12.84
N SER A 34 1.38 -12.75 -13.03
CA SER A 34 1.24 -14.20 -12.85
C SER A 34 0.90 -14.55 -11.40
N GLY A 35 1.58 -13.96 -10.43
CA GLY A 35 1.31 -14.24 -9.02
C GLY A 35 -0.08 -13.78 -8.58
N TYR A 36 -0.52 -12.62 -9.05
CA TYR A 36 -1.83 -12.06 -8.75
C TYR A 36 -2.96 -12.95 -9.26
N ALA A 37 -2.81 -13.49 -10.48
CA ALA A 37 -3.72 -14.47 -11.05
C ALA A 37 -3.77 -15.77 -10.23
N ASP A 38 -2.66 -16.16 -9.61
CA ASP A 38 -2.56 -17.33 -8.72
C ASP A 38 -3.06 -17.06 -7.29
N GLY A 39 -3.61 -15.87 -7.00
CA GLY A 39 -4.08 -15.50 -5.66
C GLY A 39 -2.99 -15.00 -4.70
N ARG A 40 -1.80 -14.64 -5.21
CA ARG A 40 -0.72 -14.00 -4.43
C ARG A 40 -0.78 -12.47 -4.58
N PHE A 41 -0.10 -11.74 -3.69
CA PHE A 41 0.05 -10.28 -3.79
C PHE A 41 -1.25 -9.46 -3.67
N HIS A 42 -2.29 -10.00 -3.04
CA HIS A 42 -3.54 -9.28 -2.72
C HIS A 42 -3.41 -8.50 -1.40
N PHE A 43 -2.44 -7.58 -1.32
CA PHE A 43 -2.09 -6.87 -0.10
C PHE A 43 -3.22 -6.01 0.48
N CYS A 44 -4.12 -5.50 -0.37
CA CYS A 44 -5.27 -4.71 0.06
C CYS A 44 -6.38 -5.57 0.70
N GLU A 45 -6.33 -6.88 0.53
CA GLU A 45 -7.31 -7.83 1.08
C GLU A 45 -6.73 -8.65 2.25
N ASP A 46 -5.40 -8.73 2.36
CA ASP A 46 -4.72 -9.44 3.44
C ASP A 46 -4.77 -8.68 4.76
N LYS A 47 -5.80 -8.97 5.56
CA LYS A 47 -6.01 -8.36 6.88
C LYS A 47 -4.86 -8.61 7.86
N ALA A 48 -4.08 -9.68 7.68
CA ALA A 48 -2.96 -9.99 8.55
C ALA A 48 -1.79 -9.02 8.34
N LEU A 49 -1.74 -8.32 7.20
CA LEU A 49 -0.70 -7.34 6.89
C LEU A 49 -0.82 -6.06 7.73
N LEU A 50 -2.03 -5.65 8.11
CA LEU A 50 -2.25 -4.35 8.74
C LEU A 50 -1.39 -4.13 10.01
N PRO A 51 -1.34 -5.04 11.00
CA PRO A 51 -0.51 -4.86 12.19
C PRO A 51 0.97 -4.64 11.84
N ASP A 52 1.51 -5.40 10.90
CA ASP A 52 2.91 -5.30 10.47
C ASP A 52 3.20 -3.92 9.87
N LEU A 53 2.27 -3.37 9.08
CA LEU A 53 2.42 -2.02 8.52
C LEU A 53 2.36 -0.94 9.59
N LEU A 54 1.44 -1.07 10.56
CA LEU A 54 1.31 -0.11 11.65
C LEU A 54 2.59 -0.04 12.49
N GLU A 55 3.19 -1.19 12.80
CA GLU A 55 4.43 -1.28 13.56
C GLU A 55 5.63 -0.81 12.75
N THR A 56 5.84 -1.37 11.56
CA THR A 56 7.03 -1.13 10.73
C THR A 56 7.15 0.34 10.33
N TYR A 57 6.05 0.99 9.97
CA TYR A 57 6.04 2.37 9.49
C TYR A 57 5.55 3.38 10.54
N THR A 58 5.30 2.93 11.77
CA THR A 58 4.80 3.76 12.88
C THR A 58 3.55 4.55 12.46
N ILE A 59 2.59 3.86 11.84
CA ILE A 59 1.38 4.48 11.30
C ILE A 59 0.34 4.61 12.42
N ASN A 60 -0.20 5.81 12.55
CA ASN A 60 -1.42 6.07 13.32
C ASN A 60 -2.63 5.86 12.43
N LEU A 61 -3.57 5.05 12.91
CA LEU A 61 -4.81 4.75 12.21
C LEU A 61 -6.01 5.29 12.99
N GLN A 62 -6.84 6.08 12.32
CA GLN A 62 -7.99 6.73 12.94
C GLN A 62 -9.21 6.67 12.02
N ARG A 63 -10.41 6.55 12.60
CA ARG A 63 -11.67 6.69 11.86
C ARG A 63 -12.17 8.11 12.00
N LEU A 64 -12.27 8.86 10.90
CA LEU A 64 -12.69 10.25 10.87
C LEU A 64 -13.75 10.45 9.79
N ALA A 65 -14.87 11.09 10.12
CA ALA A 65 -15.93 11.45 9.18
C ALA A 65 -16.47 10.31 8.27
N GLY A 66 -16.35 9.04 8.69
CA GLY A 66 -16.77 7.90 7.88
C GLY A 66 -15.70 7.36 6.93
N GLU A 67 -14.45 7.80 7.05
CA GLU A 67 -13.28 7.28 6.34
C GLU A 67 -12.17 6.88 7.33
N TRP A 68 -11.25 6.03 6.88
CA TRP A 68 -10.04 5.71 7.61
C TRP A 68 -8.91 6.63 7.18
N LEU A 69 -8.23 7.21 8.17
CA LEU A 69 -7.01 7.98 8.01
C LEU A 69 -5.83 7.16 8.52
N ALA A 70 -4.90 6.84 7.63
CA ALA A 70 -3.56 6.38 8.00
C ALA A 70 -2.62 7.59 7.98
N SER A 71 -1.80 7.77 9.01
CA SER A 71 -0.92 8.94 9.11
C SER A 71 0.39 8.66 9.85
N THR A 72 1.44 9.38 9.46
CA THR A 72 2.67 9.62 10.23
C THR A 72 2.75 11.10 10.62
N SER A 73 3.88 11.55 11.17
CA SER A 73 4.08 12.97 11.46
C SER A 73 4.15 13.87 10.21
N GLY A 74 4.41 13.30 9.03
CA GLY A 74 4.64 14.07 7.79
C GLY A 74 3.68 13.78 6.65
N HIS A 75 2.98 12.64 6.66
CA HIS A 75 2.12 12.21 5.55
C HIS A 75 0.84 11.56 6.07
N SER A 76 -0.23 11.66 5.30
CA SER A 76 -1.51 11.04 5.64
C SER A 76 -2.32 10.71 4.40
N TYR A 77 -3.03 9.57 4.42
CA TYR A 77 -3.90 9.13 3.34
C TYR A 77 -5.23 8.61 3.87
N TYR A 78 -6.31 9.00 3.18
CA TYR A 78 -7.67 8.53 3.43
C TYR A 78 -8.02 7.34 2.54
N ALA A 79 -8.88 6.46 3.06
CA ALA A 79 -9.59 5.45 2.28
C ALA A 79 -10.81 4.90 3.04
N ASP A 80 -11.66 4.17 2.32
CA ASP A 80 -12.81 3.47 2.90
C ASP A 80 -12.42 2.30 3.81
N SER A 81 -11.22 1.74 3.62
CA SER A 81 -10.65 0.63 4.40
C SER A 81 -9.37 1.05 5.11
N PRO A 82 -9.13 0.59 6.35
CA PRO A 82 -7.91 0.94 7.08
C PRO A 82 -6.66 0.41 6.39
N LEU A 83 -6.75 -0.76 5.74
CA LEU A 83 -5.64 -1.39 5.04
C LEU A 83 -5.31 -0.64 3.75
N VAL A 84 -6.32 -0.19 3.01
CA VAL A 84 -6.11 0.64 1.81
C VAL A 84 -5.46 1.98 2.19
N ALA A 85 -5.92 2.62 3.26
CA ALA A 85 -5.31 3.86 3.76
C ALA A 85 -3.83 3.64 4.13
N ALA A 86 -3.53 2.55 4.84
CA ALA A 86 -2.16 2.19 5.23
C ALA A 86 -1.27 1.90 4.02
N ASN A 87 -1.73 1.08 3.06
CA ASN A 87 -0.99 0.77 1.84
C ASN A 87 -0.68 2.05 1.04
N ARG A 88 -1.67 2.93 0.82
CA ARG A 88 -1.46 4.23 0.16
C ARG A 88 -0.39 5.06 0.87
N LEU A 89 -0.43 5.12 2.20
CA LEU A 89 0.57 5.84 2.98
C LEU A 89 1.98 5.25 2.80
N VAL A 90 2.13 3.92 2.85
CA VAL A 90 3.42 3.24 2.64
C VAL A 90 3.99 3.57 1.27
N ILE A 91 3.17 3.48 0.22
CA ILE A 91 3.57 3.85 -1.15
C ILE A 91 4.00 5.31 -1.22
N ALA A 92 3.24 6.22 -0.60
CA ALA A 92 3.59 7.63 -0.61
C ALA A 92 4.88 7.94 0.16
N LEU A 93 5.13 7.26 1.27
CA LEU A 93 6.38 7.38 2.02
C LEU A 93 7.57 6.93 1.18
N ARG A 94 7.39 5.92 0.33
CA ARG A 94 8.48 5.36 -0.47
C ARG A 94 8.71 6.09 -1.79
N PHE A 95 7.65 6.33 -2.55
CA PHE A 95 7.71 6.81 -3.93
C PHE A 95 7.21 8.26 -4.09
N GLY A 96 6.73 8.87 -3.01
CA GLY A 96 6.10 10.19 -3.05
C GLY A 96 4.63 10.13 -3.43
N SER A 97 3.97 11.29 -3.47
CA SER A 97 2.52 11.36 -3.71
C SER A 97 2.07 11.03 -5.13
N ASN A 98 3.02 10.91 -6.07
CA ASN A 98 2.76 10.54 -7.45
C ASN A 98 3.73 9.44 -7.87
N VAL A 99 3.21 8.41 -8.55
CA VAL A 99 3.98 7.29 -9.08
C VAL A 99 3.87 7.25 -10.61
N GLU A 100 4.96 6.97 -11.31
CA GLU A 100 4.99 6.81 -12.77
C GLU A 100 4.93 5.32 -13.10
N GLU A 101 4.04 4.93 -14.01
CA GLU A 101 3.86 3.51 -14.40
C GLU A 101 4.96 3.03 -15.35
#